data_AF-A0A655XMQ7-F1
#
_entry.id   AF-A0A655XMQ7-F1
#
_cell.length_a   1.000
_cell.length_b   1.000
_cell.length_c   1.000
_cell.angle_alpha   90.00
_cell.angle_beta   90.00
_cell.angle_gamma   90.00
#
_symmetry.space_group_name_H-M   'P 1'
#
loop_
_entity.id
_entity.type
_entity.pdbx_description
1 polymer ?
#
loop_
_entity_poly.entity_id
_entity_poly.type
_entity_poly.pdbx_seq_one_letter_code
_entity_poly.pdbx_strand_id
1 'polypeptide(L)'
;MNVILAIGGDPRVPSSNPRYIKWWKSLEPNLVQAVLGWLSKLDLKLFLEALEDYSYSSANYELQRMYPSRKSFLEGMFDAGVISNTRLYLSLDAARYLKRNYDPKHLPNFSTVKDGDKSIIYVQMNGAHMVEGSHSCYLWLYRYLDPSVCVFNYNIDSPTYSQLTIGINNQMSRLSSGAVAKITHSPSGYAWQRKALIALRELGVKLTPKDVLSNEDYIDFKQRYGVREWS
;
A
#
# COMPACT_ATOMS: atom_id res chain seq x y z
N MET A 1 3.65 4.88 -21.53
CA MET A 1 2.60 5.84 -21.92
C MET A 1 1.26 5.34 -21.41
N ASN A 2 0.50 6.20 -20.73
CA ASN A 2 -0.69 5.78 -19.98
C ASN A 2 -1.95 6.49 -20.50
N VAL A 3 -2.55 5.95 -21.55
CA VAL A 3 -3.61 6.61 -22.34
C VAL A 3 -4.91 6.78 -21.53
N ILE A 4 -5.24 5.79 -20.69
CA ILE A 4 -6.45 5.81 -19.87
C ILE A 4 -6.45 7.02 -18.91
N LEU A 5 -5.37 7.19 -18.15
CA LEU A 5 -5.22 8.35 -17.24
C LEU A 5 -5.15 9.68 -18.00
N ALA A 6 -4.49 9.71 -19.16
CA ALA A 6 -4.33 10.94 -19.93
C ALA A 6 -5.66 11.49 -20.46
N ILE A 7 -6.63 10.61 -20.77
CA ILE A 7 -7.94 10.99 -21.33
C ILE A 7 -9.00 11.03 -20.23
N GLY A 8 -9.21 9.90 -19.55
CA GLY A 8 -10.27 9.71 -18.56
C GLY A 8 -9.91 10.22 -17.17
N GLY A 9 -8.62 10.39 -16.86
CA GLY A 9 -8.16 10.69 -15.50
C GLY A 9 -8.31 9.50 -14.55
N ASP A 10 -8.08 9.74 -13.26
CA ASP A 10 -8.25 8.72 -12.23
C ASP A 10 -9.74 8.60 -11.83
N PRO A 11 -10.37 7.41 -11.90
CA PRO A 11 -11.75 7.18 -11.47
C PRO A 11 -11.94 7.27 -9.95
N ARG A 12 -10.87 7.28 -9.14
CA ARG A 12 -10.91 7.40 -7.68
C ARG A 12 -11.09 8.84 -7.24
N VAL A 13 -12.08 9.49 -7.81
CA VAL A 13 -12.51 10.85 -7.47
C VAL A 13 -13.99 10.81 -7.09
N PRO A 14 -14.52 11.82 -6.37
CA PRO A 14 -15.94 11.87 -6.05
C PRO A 14 -16.82 11.71 -7.29
N SER A 15 -17.95 11.03 -7.17
CA SER A 15 -18.88 10.79 -8.28
C SER A 15 -19.48 12.07 -8.88
N SER A 16 -19.42 13.17 -8.12
CA SER A 16 -19.78 14.53 -8.55
C SER A 16 -18.70 15.21 -9.39
N ASN A 17 -17.48 14.66 -9.49
CA ASN A 17 -16.40 15.24 -10.27
C ASN A 17 -16.78 15.26 -11.77
N PRO A 18 -16.68 16.40 -12.47
CA PRO A 18 -17.05 16.50 -13.89
C PRO A 18 -16.35 15.48 -14.79
N ARG A 19 -15.09 15.14 -14.47
CA ARG A 19 -14.32 14.12 -15.20
C ARG A 19 -14.86 12.71 -14.96
N TYR A 20 -15.29 12.41 -13.73
CA TYR A 20 -15.98 11.16 -13.39
C TYR A 20 -17.28 11.00 -14.16
N ILE A 21 -18.12 12.03 -14.12
CA ILE A 21 -19.40 12.03 -14.84
C ILE A 21 -19.19 11.82 -16.34
N LYS A 22 -18.19 12.48 -16.92
CA LYS A 22 -17.91 12.42 -18.36
C LYS A 22 -17.36 11.07 -18.83
N TRP A 23 -16.44 10.47 -18.08
CA TRP A 23 -15.65 9.33 -18.59
C TRP A 23 -15.90 8.01 -17.87
N TRP A 24 -16.40 8.03 -16.64
CA TRP A 24 -16.46 6.86 -15.77
C TRP A 24 -17.88 6.43 -15.43
N LYS A 25 -18.81 7.38 -15.25
CA LYS A 25 -20.19 7.13 -14.79
C LYS A 25 -20.99 6.15 -15.66
N SER A 26 -20.78 6.19 -16.98
CA SER A 26 -21.55 5.37 -17.94
C SER A 26 -20.90 4.02 -18.25
N LEU A 27 -19.71 3.73 -17.71
CA LEU A 27 -19.03 2.45 -17.95
C LEU A 27 -19.61 1.35 -17.06
N GLU A 28 -19.55 0.13 -17.56
CA GLU A 28 -19.93 -1.04 -16.76
C GLU A 28 -19.03 -1.16 -15.52
N PRO A 29 -19.59 -1.56 -14.34
CA PRO A 29 -18.83 -1.59 -13.09
C PRO A 29 -17.57 -2.46 -13.14
N ASN A 30 -17.60 -3.59 -13.85
CA ASN A 30 -16.44 -4.47 -14.10
C ASN A 30 -15.28 -3.75 -14.80
N LEU A 31 -15.54 -2.87 -15.76
CA LEU A 31 -14.51 -2.10 -16.46
C LEU A 31 -13.85 -1.08 -15.54
N VAL A 32 -14.66 -0.41 -14.71
CA VAL A 32 -14.14 0.51 -13.68
C VAL A 32 -13.28 -0.26 -12.68
N GLN A 33 -13.72 -1.44 -12.23
CA GLN A 33 -12.93 -2.30 -11.34
C GLN A 33 -11.61 -2.76 -11.97
N ALA A 34 -11.60 -3.10 -13.26
CA ALA A 34 -10.37 -3.45 -13.96
C ALA A 34 -9.36 -2.28 -13.97
N VAL A 35 -9.83 -1.05 -14.19
CA VAL A 35 -8.99 0.15 -14.11
C VAL A 35 -8.50 0.40 -12.68
N LEU A 36 -9.35 0.21 -11.66
CA LEU A 36 -8.94 0.34 -10.26
C LEU A 36 -7.85 -0.67 -9.86
N GLY A 37 -7.97 -1.92 -10.30
CA GLY A 37 -6.93 -2.94 -10.09
C GLY A 37 -5.61 -2.58 -10.78
N TRP A 38 -5.68 -2.10 -12.02
CA TRP A 38 -4.50 -1.63 -12.74
C TRP A 38 -3.86 -0.37 -12.09
N LEU A 39 -4.67 0.57 -11.58
CA LEU A 39 -4.18 1.71 -10.81
C LEU A 39 -3.55 1.29 -9.50
N SER A 40 -4.07 0.24 -8.86
CA SER A 40 -3.47 -0.32 -7.65
C SER A 40 -2.07 -0.86 -7.90
N LYS A 41 -1.86 -1.49 -9.06
CA LYS A 41 -0.52 -1.88 -9.53
C LYS A 41 0.39 -0.67 -9.71
N LEU A 42 -0.14 0.38 -10.33
CA LEU A 42 0.64 1.60 -10.60
C LEU A 42 1.03 2.32 -9.31
N ASP A 43 0.12 2.46 -8.35
CA ASP A 43 0.39 3.04 -7.04
C ASP A 43 1.50 2.27 -6.30
N LEU A 44 1.42 0.93 -6.29
CA LEU A 44 2.45 0.07 -5.68
C LEU A 44 3.81 0.28 -6.34
N LYS A 45 3.85 0.30 -7.67
CA LYS A 45 5.10 0.57 -8.41
C LYS A 45 5.69 1.92 -8.03
N LEU A 46 4.88 2.99 -8.05
CA LEU A 46 5.33 4.35 -7.72
C LEU A 46 5.77 4.46 -6.26
N PHE A 47 5.09 3.78 -5.33
CA PHE A 47 5.49 3.71 -3.93
C PHE A 47 6.85 3.04 -3.74
N LEU A 48 7.06 1.89 -4.40
CA LEU A 48 8.31 1.14 -4.34
C LEU A 48 9.47 1.90 -4.98
N GLU A 49 9.24 2.56 -6.11
CA GLU A 49 10.24 3.40 -6.78
C GLU A 49 10.64 4.61 -5.92
N ALA A 50 9.65 5.29 -5.31
CA ALA A 50 9.94 6.38 -4.39
C ALA A 50 10.70 5.90 -3.13
N LEU A 51 10.42 4.68 -2.66
CA LEU A 51 11.14 4.06 -1.55
C LEU A 51 12.59 3.72 -1.95
N GLU A 52 12.79 3.19 -3.14
CA GLU A 52 14.10 2.85 -3.69
C GLU A 52 14.97 4.10 -3.84
N ASP A 53 14.46 5.15 -4.49
CA ASP A 53 15.15 6.42 -4.67
C ASP A 53 15.56 7.05 -3.33
N TYR A 54 14.65 7.03 -2.34
CA TYR A 54 14.97 7.51 -1.00
C TYR A 54 16.07 6.67 -0.33
N SER A 55 16.06 5.34 -0.49
CA SER A 55 17.07 4.46 0.11
C SER A 55 18.49 4.74 -0.42
N TYR A 56 18.61 5.10 -1.70
CA TYR A 56 19.90 5.43 -2.30
C TYR A 56 20.34 6.87 -2.00
N SER A 57 19.41 7.83 -2.02
CA SER A 57 19.71 9.25 -1.76
C SER A 57 20.01 9.58 -0.29
N SER A 58 19.41 8.84 0.65
CA SER A 58 19.58 9.09 2.10
C SER A 58 20.80 8.41 2.72
N ALA A 59 21.56 7.59 1.97
CA ALA A 59 22.64 6.72 2.46
C ALA A 59 22.24 5.85 3.68
N ASN A 60 20.93 5.59 3.86
CA ASN A 60 20.41 4.87 5.00
C ASN A 60 20.53 3.35 4.76
N TYR A 61 21.64 2.78 5.22
CA TYR A 61 21.99 1.38 5.04
C TYR A 61 20.90 0.41 5.55
N GLU A 62 20.23 0.74 6.65
CA GLU A 62 19.15 -0.09 7.19
C GLU A 62 17.94 -0.12 6.24
N LEU A 63 17.63 0.99 5.57
CA LEU A 63 16.56 1.01 4.57
C LEU A 63 16.92 0.24 3.30
N GLN A 64 18.16 0.36 2.84
CA GLN A 64 18.65 -0.42 1.70
C GLN A 64 18.55 -1.93 1.98
N ARG A 65 18.86 -2.36 3.20
CA ARG A 65 18.73 -3.76 3.63
C ARG A 65 17.28 -4.24 3.70
N MET A 66 16.35 -3.39 4.12
CA MET A 66 14.94 -3.78 4.27
C MET A 66 14.16 -3.73 2.94
N TYR A 67 14.57 -2.89 1.99
CA TYR A 67 13.83 -2.66 0.75
C TYR A 67 13.51 -3.95 -0.04
N PRO A 68 14.46 -4.87 -0.32
CA PRO A 68 14.18 -6.05 -1.13
C PRO A 68 13.07 -6.93 -0.56
N SER A 69 13.07 -7.11 0.77
CA SER A 69 12.07 -7.94 1.45
C SER A 69 10.67 -7.32 1.41
N ARG A 70 10.57 -5.99 1.53
CA ARG A 70 9.31 -5.26 1.51
C ARG A 70 8.74 -5.14 0.10
N LYS A 71 9.63 -4.96 -0.88
CA LYS A 71 9.31 -5.01 -2.30
C LYS A 71 8.70 -6.36 -2.67
N SER A 72 9.42 -7.45 -2.39
CA SER A 72 8.95 -8.81 -2.69
C SER A 72 7.61 -9.11 -2.02
N PHE A 73 7.43 -8.62 -0.79
CA PHE A 73 6.18 -8.81 -0.06
C PHE A 73 4.99 -8.10 -0.72
N LEU A 74 5.13 -6.81 -1.04
CA LEU A 74 4.06 -6.01 -1.65
C LEU A 74 3.77 -6.44 -3.10
N GLU A 75 4.80 -6.72 -3.89
CA GLU A 75 4.65 -7.24 -5.25
C GLU A 75 3.98 -8.62 -5.24
N GLY A 76 4.41 -9.50 -4.33
CA GLY A 76 3.81 -10.83 -4.15
C GLY A 76 2.33 -10.78 -3.73
N MET A 77 1.97 -9.87 -2.83
CA MET A 77 0.55 -9.64 -2.48
C MET A 77 -0.28 -9.18 -3.68
N PHE A 78 0.30 -8.33 -4.54
CA PHE A 78 -0.37 -7.89 -5.76
C PHE A 78 -0.54 -9.05 -6.75
N ASP A 79 0.53 -9.81 -7.00
CA ASP A 79 0.52 -10.92 -7.96
C ASP A 79 -0.38 -12.08 -7.51
N ALA A 80 -0.52 -12.30 -6.20
CA ALA A 80 -1.50 -13.22 -5.61
C ALA A 80 -2.96 -12.75 -5.77
N GLY A 81 -3.20 -11.53 -6.26
CA GLY A 81 -4.53 -10.99 -6.53
C GLY A 81 -5.35 -10.65 -5.28
N VAL A 82 -4.70 -10.52 -4.11
CA VAL A 82 -5.42 -10.23 -2.86
C VAL A 82 -5.74 -8.73 -2.67
N ILE A 83 -5.07 -7.87 -3.43
CA ILE A 83 -5.23 -6.41 -3.36
C ILE A 83 -6.39 -5.98 -4.26
N SER A 84 -7.41 -5.37 -3.68
CA SER A 84 -8.58 -4.87 -4.43
C SER A 84 -8.49 -3.38 -4.75
N ASN A 85 -7.83 -2.59 -3.90
CA ASN A 85 -7.67 -1.17 -4.10
C ASN A 85 -6.45 -0.64 -3.31
N THR A 86 -5.88 0.47 -3.75
CA THR A 86 -4.85 1.20 -3.00
C THR A 86 -5.11 2.69 -3.01
N ARG A 87 -4.45 3.38 -2.07
CA ARG A 87 -4.32 4.84 -2.11
C ARG A 87 -2.91 5.25 -1.70
N LEU A 88 -2.32 6.09 -2.54
CA LEU A 88 -0.94 6.54 -2.41
C LEU A 88 -0.86 7.92 -1.72
N TYR A 89 -0.01 8.00 -0.70
CA TYR A 89 0.33 9.23 0.00
C TYR A 89 1.85 9.41 -0.04
N LEU A 90 2.32 10.48 -0.66
CA LEU A 90 3.76 10.67 -0.86
C LEU A 90 4.30 11.76 0.06
N SER A 91 5.52 11.56 0.56
CA SER A 91 6.28 12.68 1.11
C SER A 91 6.50 13.74 0.03
N LEU A 92 6.81 14.96 0.45
CA LEU A 92 7.03 16.06 -0.47
C LEU A 92 8.15 15.76 -1.48
N ASP A 93 9.21 15.10 -1.04
CA ASP A 93 10.35 14.76 -1.89
C ASP A 93 10.02 13.62 -2.86
N ALA A 94 9.31 12.58 -2.41
CA ALA A 94 8.81 11.53 -3.30
C ALA A 94 7.86 12.08 -4.36
N ALA A 95 6.95 12.99 -3.97
CA ALA A 95 6.05 13.66 -4.91
C ALA A 95 6.80 14.51 -5.94
N ARG A 96 7.86 15.23 -5.53
CA ARG A 96 8.72 15.99 -6.43
C ARG A 96 9.49 15.08 -7.37
N TYR A 97 10.05 13.99 -6.87
CA TYR A 97 10.76 12.99 -7.66
C TYR A 97 9.85 12.45 -8.78
N LEU A 98 8.64 11.99 -8.44
CA LEU A 98 7.74 11.45 -9.46
C LEU A 98 7.32 12.52 -10.49
N LYS A 99 7.02 13.74 -10.05
CA LYS A 99 6.65 14.85 -10.96
C LYS A 99 7.78 15.30 -11.89
N ARG A 100 9.04 15.03 -11.54
CA ARG A 100 10.22 15.30 -12.38
C ARG A 100 10.48 14.18 -13.39
N ASN A 101 10.21 12.93 -13.02
CA ASN A 101 10.54 11.76 -13.82
C ASN A 101 9.37 11.26 -14.68
N TYR A 102 8.13 11.68 -14.39
CA TYR A 102 6.94 11.27 -15.11
C TYR A 102 6.15 12.47 -15.63
N ASP A 103 5.50 12.30 -16.78
CA ASP A 103 4.48 13.24 -17.25
C ASP A 103 3.29 13.23 -16.26
N PRO A 104 2.88 14.39 -15.70
CA PRO A 104 1.77 14.48 -14.76
C PRO A 104 0.46 13.86 -15.25
N LYS A 105 0.21 13.83 -16.58
CA LYS A 105 -1.01 13.22 -17.14
C LYS A 105 -1.03 11.68 -17.06
N HIS A 106 0.09 11.07 -16.72
CA HIS A 106 0.26 9.62 -16.61
C HIS A 106 0.41 9.15 -15.15
N LEU A 107 0.45 10.08 -14.20
CA LEU A 107 0.47 9.77 -12.78
C LEU A 107 -0.96 9.55 -12.26
N PRO A 108 -1.19 8.55 -11.39
CA PRO A 108 -2.45 8.40 -10.69
C PRO A 108 -2.66 9.57 -9.73
N ASN A 109 -3.88 9.71 -9.23
CA ASN A 109 -4.14 10.67 -8.16
C ASN A 109 -3.46 10.18 -6.87
N PHE A 110 -2.66 11.04 -6.23
CA PHE A 110 -2.04 10.78 -4.94
C PHE A 110 -2.10 12.04 -4.07
N SER A 111 -2.11 11.85 -2.75
CA SER A 111 -2.07 12.95 -1.78
C SER A 111 -0.64 13.18 -1.29
N THR A 112 -0.31 14.39 -0.86
CA THR A 112 1.01 14.68 -0.25
C THR A 112 0.89 14.65 1.26
N VAL A 113 1.71 13.88 1.96
CA VAL A 113 1.77 13.89 3.42
C VAL A 113 2.25 15.27 3.90
N LYS A 114 1.48 15.90 4.81
CA LYS A 114 1.69 17.29 5.24
C LYS A 114 3.03 17.48 5.96
N ASP A 115 3.42 16.49 6.75
CA ASP A 115 4.57 16.52 7.65
C ASP A 115 5.45 15.27 7.48
N GLY A 116 6.74 15.46 7.72
CA GLY A 116 7.73 14.40 7.64
C GLY A 116 8.15 14.05 6.21
N ASP A 117 9.01 13.04 6.14
CA ASP A 117 9.69 12.55 4.94
C ASP A 117 9.17 11.17 4.49
N LYS A 118 8.12 10.68 5.15
CA LYS A 118 7.56 9.33 4.94
C LYS A 118 6.40 9.36 3.97
N SER A 119 6.45 8.46 2.99
CA SER A 119 5.31 8.13 2.13
C SER A 119 4.53 7.00 2.79
N ILE A 120 3.22 6.93 2.56
CA ILE A 120 2.33 5.88 3.04
C ILE A 120 1.58 5.28 1.85
N ILE A 121 1.39 3.98 1.86
CA ILE A 121 0.42 3.32 0.99
C ILE A 121 -0.65 2.66 1.85
N TYR A 122 -1.90 2.98 1.54
CA TYR A 122 -3.05 2.24 2.01
C TYR A 122 -3.39 1.14 1.01
N VAL A 123 -3.66 -0.06 1.51
CA VAL A 123 -4.01 -1.23 0.70
C VAL A 123 -5.28 -1.85 1.26
N GLN A 124 -6.28 -1.98 0.40
CA GLN A 124 -7.53 -2.69 0.67
C GLN A 124 -7.45 -4.11 0.10
N MET A 125 -7.89 -5.07 0.90
CA MET A 125 -8.03 -6.47 0.53
C MET A 125 -9.45 -6.92 0.86
N ASN A 126 -9.85 -8.09 0.36
CA ASN A 126 -11.15 -8.65 0.71
C ASN A 126 -11.18 -9.01 2.22
N GLY A 127 -11.95 -8.26 3.01
CA GLY A 127 -12.08 -8.47 4.46
C GLY A 127 -10.92 -7.96 5.32
N ALA A 128 -9.99 -7.18 4.75
CA ALA A 128 -8.84 -6.67 5.47
C ALA A 128 -8.33 -5.33 4.90
N HIS A 129 -7.62 -4.59 5.74
CA HIS A 129 -6.97 -3.34 5.36
C HIS A 129 -5.55 -3.30 5.90
N MET A 130 -4.67 -2.69 5.13
CA MET A 130 -3.26 -2.55 5.45
C MET A 130 -2.79 -1.12 5.26
N VAL A 131 -1.94 -0.65 6.16
CA VAL A 131 -1.22 0.62 6.03
C VAL A 131 0.27 0.34 6.17
N GLU A 132 1.04 0.73 5.16
CA GLU A 132 2.48 0.54 5.06
C GLU A 132 3.15 1.89 4.76
N GLY A 133 4.38 2.11 5.21
CA GLY A 133 5.04 3.41 5.07
C GLY A 133 6.52 3.32 4.72
N SER A 134 7.05 4.27 3.93
CA SER A 134 8.33 4.15 3.25
C SER A 134 9.50 3.80 4.17
N HIS A 135 9.67 4.44 5.34
CA HIS A 135 10.79 4.11 6.22
C HIS A 135 10.48 4.29 7.70
N SER A 136 11.08 3.45 8.56
CA SER A 136 10.83 3.39 10.00
C SER A 136 9.33 3.47 10.37
N CYS A 137 8.50 2.80 9.57
CA CYS A 137 7.06 2.71 9.76
C CYS A 137 6.69 1.32 10.27
N TYR A 138 5.60 1.27 11.04
CA TYR A 138 4.93 0.01 11.32
C TYR A 138 4.07 -0.39 10.13
N LEU A 139 4.03 -1.67 9.82
CA LEU A 139 2.97 -2.30 9.05
C LEU A 139 1.75 -2.45 9.97
N TRP A 140 0.63 -1.85 9.59
CA TRP A 140 -0.63 -1.96 10.33
C TRP A 140 -1.62 -2.82 9.57
N LEU A 141 -2.31 -3.72 10.27
CA LEU A 141 -3.35 -4.57 9.70
C LEU A 141 -4.65 -4.41 10.49
N TYR A 142 -5.76 -4.24 9.77
CA TYR A 142 -7.09 -4.05 10.34
C TYR A 142 -8.09 -5.00 9.69
N ARG A 143 -9.06 -5.48 10.48
CA ARG A 143 -10.21 -6.24 9.95
C ARG A 143 -11.24 -5.33 9.28
N TYR A 144 -11.41 -4.14 9.83
CA TYR A 144 -12.36 -3.15 9.37
C TYR A 144 -11.78 -1.76 9.57
N LEU A 145 -12.02 -0.86 8.61
CA LEU A 145 -11.80 0.58 8.76
C LEU A 145 -13.14 1.29 8.58
N ASP A 146 -13.46 2.18 9.50
CA ASP A 146 -14.69 2.97 9.43
C ASP A 146 -14.66 3.94 8.24
N PRO A 147 -15.78 4.19 7.53
CA PRO A 147 -15.84 5.14 6.42
C PRO A 147 -15.37 6.56 6.77
N SER A 148 -15.39 6.94 8.05
CA SER A 148 -14.86 8.23 8.53
C SER A 148 -13.33 8.30 8.60
N VAL A 149 -12.61 7.18 8.42
CA VAL A 149 -11.14 7.14 8.43
C VAL A 149 -10.59 7.93 7.24
N CYS A 150 -9.48 8.65 7.47
CA CYS A 150 -8.86 9.56 6.50
C CYS A 150 -8.59 8.93 5.12
N VAL A 151 -8.32 7.61 5.06
CA VAL A 151 -8.02 6.91 3.81
C VAL A 151 -9.19 6.84 2.83
N PHE A 152 -10.42 6.97 3.32
CA PHE A 152 -11.63 7.02 2.50
C PHE A 152 -12.10 8.44 2.17
N ASN A 153 -11.52 9.45 2.82
CA ASN A 153 -11.89 10.84 2.57
C ASN A 153 -11.01 11.44 1.44
N TYR A 154 -11.60 11.60 0.25
CA TYR A 154 -10.94 12.17 -0.92
C TYR A 154 -10.84 13.71 -0.90
N ASN A 155 -11.48 14.37 0.07
CA ASN A 155 -11.40 15.82 0.24
C ASN A 155 -10.21 16.25 1.12
N ILE A 156 -9.46 15.29 1.67
CA ILE A 156 -8.23 15.57 2.42
C ILE A 156 -7.05 15.49 1.46
N ASP A 157 -6.59 16.65 1.01
CA ASP A 157 -5.48 16.73 0.05
C ASP A 157 -4.12 16.46 0.68
N SER A 158 -3.96 16.83 1.96
CA SER A 158 -2.69 16.72 2.68
C SER A 158 -2.89 16.27 4.13
N PRO A 159 -3.11 14.96 4.35
CA PRO A 159 -3.17 14.40 5.70
C PRO A 159 -1.79 14.37 6.35
N THR A 160 -1.74 14.41 7.68
CA THR A 160 -0.49 14.23 8.43
C THR A 160 -0.08 12.76 8.49
N TYR A 161 1.20 12.49 8.72
CA TYR A 161 1.70 11.12 8.93
C TYR A 161 0.98 10.42 10.09
N SER A 162 0.74 11.16 11.18
CA SER A 162 0.00 10.65 12.34
C SER A 162 -1.45 10.30 11.97
N GLN A 163 -2.14 11.14 11.20
CA GLN A 163 -3.50 10.87 10.73
C GLN A 163 -3.60 9.58 9.91
N LEU A 164 -2.54 9.22 9.16
CA LEU A 164 -2.47 8.01 8.34
C LEU A 164 -1.99 6.78 9.10
N THR A 165 -1.48 6.91 10.33
CA THR A 165 -0.86 5.80 11.08
C THR A 165 -1.53 5.60 12.44
N ILE A 166 -0.91 6.11 13.51
CA ILE A 166 -1.42 5.96 14.88
C ILE A 166 -2.80 6.62 15.05
N GLY A 167 -3.10 7.67 14.29
CA GLY A 167 -4.39 8.33 14.25
C GLY A 167 -5.52 7.40 13.80
N ILE A 168 -5.30 6.61 12.73
CA ILE A 168 -6.23 5.58 12.29
C ILE A 168 -6.46 4.57 13.42
N ASN A 169 -5.37 4.06 14.01
CA ASN A 169 -5.49 3.09 15.09
C ASN A 169 -6.27 3.63 16.29
N ASN A 170 -5.98 4.86 16.73
CA ASN A 170 -6.68 5.49 17.85
C ASN A 170 -8.17 5.68 17.56
N GLN A 171 -8.53 6.06 16.33
CA GLN A 171 -9.93 6.18 15.91
C GLN A 171 -10.60 4.81 15.90
N MET A 172 -9.96 3.80 15.31
CA MET A 172 -10.50 2.45 15.25
C MET A 172 -10.59 1.76 16.61
N SER A 173 -9.68 2.04 17.55
CA SER A 173 -9.78 1.56 18.94
C SER A 173 -10.97 2.15 19.69
N ARG A 174 -11.46 3.33 19.30
CA ARG A 174 -12.67 3.93 19.90
C ARG A 174 -13.96 3.42 19.26
N LEU A 175 -13.95 3.17 17.96
CA LEU A 175 -15.13 2.77 17.19
C LEU A 175 -15.30 1.24 17.09
N SER A 176 -14.22 0.49 17.28
CA SER A 176 -14.16 -0.97 17.09
C SER A 176 -13.00 -1.56 17.92
N SER A 177 -12.20 -2.48 17.36
CA SER A 177 -11.10 -3.16 18.06
C SER A 177 -9.70 -2.60 17.76
N GLY A 178 -9.58 -1.55 16.93
CA GLY A 178 -8.27 -1.05 16.49
C GLY A 178 -7.58 -2.00 15.50
N ALA A 179 -6.25 -1.88 15.39
CA ALA A 179 -5.44 -2.76 14.55
C ALA A 179 -5.37 -4.17 15.13
N VAL A 180 -5.51 -5.18 14.25
CA VAL A 180 -5.24 -6.59 14.58
C VAL A 180 -3.75 -6.81 14.75
N ALA A 181 -2.92 -6.12 13.97
CA ALA A 181 -1.48 -6.18 14.13
C ALA A 181 -0.83 -4.82 13.88
N LYS A 182 0.23 -4.56 14.66
CA LYS A 182 1.18 -3.45 14.50
C LYS A 182 2.59 -4.06 14.46
N ILE A 183 3.20 -4.11 13.29
CA ILE A 183 4.41 -4.89 13.05
C ILE A 183 5.56 -3.96 12.70
N THR A 184 6.66 -4.07 13.45
CA THR A 184 7.93 -3.41 13.10
C THR A 184 8.65 -4.24 12.04
N HIS A 185 9.15 -3.58 11.01
CA HIS A 185 10.04 -4.20 10.03
C HIS A 185 11.35 -4.62 10.70
N SER A 186 11.81 -5.83 10.42
CA SER A 186 13.10 -6.35 10.91
C SER A 186 13.89 -6.95 9.75
N PRO A 187 15.16 -6.56 9.55
CA PRO A 187 15.93 -7.02 8.38
C PRO A 187 16.32 -8.50 8.45
N SER A 188 16.16 -9.17 9.60
CA SER A 188 16.67 -10.53 9.82
C SER A 188 15.57 -11.53 10.19
N GLY A 189 15.80 -12.78 9.75
CA GLY A 189 15.08 -13.96 10.21
C GLY A 189 13.60 -14.03 9.83
N TYR A 190 13.12 -13.24 8.87
CA TYR A 190 11.73 -13.22 8.40
C TYR A 190 10.66 -12.97 9.47
N ALA A 191 11.04 -12.43 10.63
CA ALA A 191 10.15 -12.35 11.78
C ALA A 191 8.94 -11.44 11.52
N TRP A 192 9.13 -10.32 10.82
CA TRP A 192 8.03 -9.42 10.47
C TRP A 192 7.14 -10.01 9.38
N GLN A 193 7.71 -10.65 8.34
CA GLN A 193 6.92 -11.32 7.28
C GLN A 193 6.07 -12.44 7.87
N ARG A 194 6.64 -13.25 8.77
CA ARG A 194 5.89 -14.32 9.46
C ARG A 194 4.73 -13.74 10.26
N LYS A 195 4.97 -12.67 11.04
CA LYS A 195 3.91 -11.98 11.81
C LYS A 195 2.82 -11.43 10.88
N ALA A 196 3.22 -10.81 9.76
CA ALA A 196 2.29 -10.27 8.78
C ALA A 196 1.43 -11.37 8.15
N LEU A 197 2.04 -12.48 7.72
CA LEU A 197 1.34 -13.64 7.15
C LEU A 197 0.35 -14.27 8.14
N ILE A 198 0.73 -14.39 9.42
CA ILE A 198 -0.17 -14.93 10.46
C ILE A 198 -1.39 -14.03 10.62
N ALA A 199 -1.17 -12.71 10.77
CA ALA A 199 -2.25 -11.74 10.93
C ALA A 199 -3.14 -11.66 9.68
N LEU A 200 -2.56 -11.68 8.48
CA LEU A 200 -3.30 -11.70 7.22
C LEU A 200 -4.18 -12.96 7.10
N ARG A 201 -3.66 -14.13 7.50
CA ARG A 201 -4.43 -15.38 7.55
C ARG A 201 -5.60 -15.29 8.54
N GLU A 202 -5.39 -14.74 9.73
CA GLU A 202 -6.46 -14.50 10.72
C GLU A 202 -7.54 -13.53 10.22
N LEU A 203 -7.17 -12.64 9.30
CA LEU A 203 -8.08 -11.75 8.60
C LEU A 203 -8.78 -12.42 7.41
N GLY A 204 -8.45 -13.66 7.07
CA GLY A 204 -9.03 -14.40 5.95
C GLY A 204 -8.37 -14.11 4.59
N VAL A 205 -7.23 -13.42 4.58
CA VAL A 205 -6.46 -13.15 3.37
C VAL A 205 -5.66 -14.41 3.01
N LYS A 206 -5.92 -14.95 1.82
CA LYS A 206 -5.28 -16.17 1.31
C LYS A 206 -3.91 -15.84 0.73
N LEU A 207 -2.87 -15.92 1.58
CA LEU A 207 -1.48 -15.77 1.20
C LEU A 207 -0.64 -16.85 1.87
N THR A 208 0.36 -17.33 1.15
CA THR A 208 1.38 -18.24 1.64
C THR A 208 2.75 -17.55 1.61
N PRO A 209 3.76 -18.03 2.37
CA PRO A 209 5.11 -17.50 2.27
C PRO A 209 5.68 -17.55 0.85
N LYS A 210 5.27 -18.52 0.02
CA LYS A 210 5.75 -18.65 -1.37
C LYS A 210 5.27 -17.50 -2.27
N ASP A 211 4.14 -16.89 -1.94
CA ASP A 211 3.56 -15.81 -2.74
C ASP A 211 4.34 -14.50 -2.55
N VAL A 212 4.95 -14.29 -1.38
CA VAL A 212 5.49 -12.99 -0.93
C VAL A 212 6.99 -12.99 -0.64
N LEU A 213 7.64 -14.15 -0.74
CA LEU A 213 9.08 -14.30 -0.58
C LEU A 213 9.71 -14.71 -1.91
N SER A 214 10.99 -14.36 -2.10
CA SER A 214 11.77 -14.93 -3.19
C SER A 214 11.87 -16.46 -3.04
N ASN A 215 12.19 -17.18 -4.12
CA ASN A 215 12.37 -18.63 -4.05
C ASN A 215 13.45 -19.04 -3.03
N GLU A 216 14.55 -18.28 -2.96
CA GLU A 216 15.65 -18.51 -2.02
C GLU A 216 15.19 -18.26 -0.58
N ASP A 217 14.54 -17.12 -0.33
CA ASP A 217 14.00 -16.76 0.98
C ASP A 217 12.93 -17.74 1.46
N TYR A 218 12.09 -18.25 0.55
CA TYR A 218 11.08 -19.24 0.87
C TYR A 218 11.70 -20.57 1.33
N ILE A 219 12.83 -20.98 0.73
CA ILE A 219 13.56 -22.17 1.14
C ILE A 219 14.12 -21.98 2.56
N ASP A 220 14.81 -20.87 2.83
CA ASP A 220 15.35 -20.58 4.18
C ASP A 220 14.23 -20.43 5.22
N PHE A 221 13.14 -19.74 4.85
CA PHE A 221 11.95 -19.60 5.70
C PHE A 221 11.39 -20.96 6.12
N LYS A 222 11.24 -21.89 5.18
CA LYS A 222 10.78 -23.26 5.48
C LYS A 222 11.72 -24.03 6.39
N GLN A 223 13.05 -23.89 6.19
CA GLN A 223 14.03 -24.55 7.05
C GLN A 223 13.95 -24.03 8.49
N ARG A 224 13.73 -22.72 8.65
CA ARG A 224 13.66 -22.05 9.96
C ARG A 224 12.35 -22.29 10.71
N TYR A 225 11.22 -22.27 10.01
CA TYR A 225 9.88 -22.27 10.64
C TYR A 225 9.05 -23.53 10.37
N GLY A 226 9.51 -24.43 9.49
CA GLY A 226 8.81 -25.65 9.13
C GLY A 226 7.60 -25.43 8.21
N VAL A 227 7.11 -26.52 7.61
CA VAL A 227 6.05 -26.50 6.59
C VAL A 227 4.64 -26.59 7.19
N ARG A 228 4.52 -27.10 8.43
CA ARG A 228 3.22 -27.42 9.08
C ARG A 228 2.35 -26.20 9.37
N GLU A 229 2.93 -25.01 9.47
CA GLU A 229 2.16 -23.78 9.70
C GLU A 229 1.46 -23.27 8.42
N TRP A 230 1.84 -23.75 7.23
CA TRP A 230 1.51 -23.11 5.94
C TRP A 230 1.12 -24.09 4.80
N SER A 231 0.85 -25.35 5.14
CA SER A 231 0.32 -26.41 4.26
C SER A 231 -1.20 -26.43 4.25
#